data_AF-A0A0H5R358-F1
#
_entry.id   AF-A0A0H5R358-F1
#
_cell.length_a   1.000
_cell.length_b   1.000
_cell.length_c   1.000
_cell.angle_alpha   90.00
_cell.angle_beta   90.00
_cell.angle_gamma   90.00
#
_symmetry.space_group_name_H-M   'P 1'
#
loop_
_entity.id
_entity.type
_entity.pdbx_description
1 polymer ?
#
loop_
_entity_poly.entity_id
_entity_poly.type
_entity_poly.pdbx_seq_one_letter_code
_entity_poly.pdbx_strand_id
1 'polypeptide(L)'
;IISDSCNHSSIVIGARLSGAVIKVFKHQDTSDLERIIRHSIIHGQPRSRRPWTKILVVVEGIYSMEGEICDLVSVVSIVKKYKCFLFVDEAHSIGALGKTGRGICEYTGVDPASVRS
;
A
#
# COMPACT_ATOMS: atom_id res chain seq x y z
N ILE A 1 0.93 9.17 -3.58
CA ILE A 1 1.40 7.84 -3.13
C ILE A 1 1.39 7.84 -1.61
N ILE A 2 0.83 6.81 -1.00
CA ILE A 2 0.79 6.58 0.45
C ILE A 2 1.57 5.29 0.70
N SER A 3 2.68 5.36 1.43
CA SER A 3 3.59 4.23 1.67
C SER A 3 3.58 3.84 3.13
N ASP A 4 3.68 2.55 3.43
CA ASP A 4 4.04 2.08 4.77
C ASP A 4 5.43 2.62 5.15
N SER A 5 5.67 2.89 6.44
CA SER A 5 6.94 3.42 6.93
C SER A 5 8.11 2.44 6.86
N CYS A 6 7.85 1.14 6.84
CA CYS A 6 8.88 0.10 6.71
C CYS A 6 9.03 -0.45 5.29
N ASN A 7 8.33 0.13 4.30
CA ASN A 7 8.58 -0.22 2.90
C ASN A 7 10.04 0.08 2.54
N HIS A 8 10.60 -0.78 1.70
CA HIS A 8 11.96 -0.68 1.21
C HIS A 8 12.18 0.67 0.51
N SER A 9 13.30 1.30 0.83
CA SER A 9 13.62 2.66 0.39
C SER A 9 13.62 2.80 -1.14
N SER A 10 13.88 1.72 -1.91
CA SER A 10 13.85 1.73 -3.38
C SER A 10 12.47 2.10 -3.94
N ILE A 11 11.38 1.61 -3.32
CA ILE A 11 10.00 1.91 -3.71
C ILE A 11 9.72 3.41 -3.50
N VAL A 12 10.14 3.94 -2.35
CA VAL A 12 9.95 5.35 -1.99
C VAL A 12 10.75 6.26 -2.92
N ILE A 13 11.97 5.88 -3.30
CA ILE A 13 12.80 6.63 -4.25
C ILE A 13 12.17 6.63 -5.64
N GLY A 14 11.74 5.47 -6.16
CA GLY A 14 11.04 5.38 -7.44
C GLY A 14 9.77 6.24 -7.48
N ALA A 15 9.00 6.23 -6.39
CA ALA A 15 7.83 7.08 -6.21
C ALA A 15 8.18 8.58 -6.26
N ARG A 16 9.32 9.01 -5.68
CA ARG A 16 9.74 10.43 -5.73
C ARG A 16 10.08 10.89 -7.14
N LEU A 17 10.77 10.03 -7.92
CA LEU A 17 11.15 10.33 -9.30
C LEU A 17 9.95 10.53 -10.22
N SER A 18 8.79 9.96 -9.89
CA SER A 18 7.54 10.15 -10.64
C SER A 18 6.91 11.54 -10.50
N GLY A 19 7.42 12.39 -9.58
CA GLY A 19 6.81 13.68 -9.25
C GLY A 19 5.55 13.58 -8.37
N ALA A 20 5.17 12.38 -7.94
CA ALA A 20 4.06 12.18 -7.04
C ALA A 20 4.33 12.74 -5.63
N VAL A 21 3.28 13.27 -5.00
CA VAL A 21 3.34 13.59 -3.57
C VAL A 21 3.30 12.30 -2.77
N ILE A 22 4.29 12.16 -1.88
CA ILE A 22 4.42 11.01 -0.99
C ILE A 22 3.92 11.37 0.39
N LYS A 23 3.10 10.49 0.95
CA LYS A 23 2.76 10.46 2.37
C LYS A 23 3.14 9.09 2.92
N VAL A 24 3.47 9.05 4.19
CA VAL A 24 3.83 7.82 4.89
C VAL A 24 2.82 7.60 6.01
N PHE A 25 2.33 6.37 6.15
CA PHE A 25 1.55 5.93 7.30
C PHE A 25 2.41 5.05 8.20
N LYS A 26 2.08 4.99 9.49
CA LYS A 26 2.82 4.16 10.46
C LYS A 26 2.74 2.67 10.10
N HIS A 27 3.83 1.96 10.34
CA HIS A 27 3.95 0.54 10.02
C HIS A 27 2.76 -0.29 10.53
N GLN A 28 2.11 -1.01 9.62
CA GLN A 28 0.93 -1.85 9.88
C GLN A 28 -0.26 -1.14 10.58
N ASP A 29 -0.27 0.19 10.65
CA ASP A 29 -1.35 0.97 11.26
C ASP A 29 -2.40 1.32 10.21
N THR A 30 -3.39 0.43 10.07
CA THR A 30 -4.50 0.61 9.12
C THR A 30 -5.40 1.80 9.48
N SER A 31 -5.44 2.20 10.76
CA SER A 31 -6.17 3.39 11.19
C SER A 31 -5.46 4.67 10.72
N ASP A 32 -4.13 4.70 10.79
CA ASP A 32 -3.34 5.81 10.27
C ASP A 32 -3.40 5.89 8.74
N LEU A 33 -3.37 4.74 8.05
CA LEU A 33 -3.61 4.64 6.61
C LEU A 33 -4.96 5.29 6.22
N GLU A 34 -6.06 4.86 6.87
CA GLU A 34 -7.39 5.40 6.60
C GLU A 34 -7.46 6.91 6.89
N ARG A 35 -6.85 7.38 7.98
CA ARG A 35 -6.75 8.80 8.32
C ARG A 35 -6.07 9.60 7.20
N ILE A 36 -4.95 9.10 6.66
CA ILE A 36 -4.19 9.78 5.60
C ILE A 36 -4.95 9.78 4.28
N ILE A 37 -5.64 8.69 3.93
CA ILE A 37 -6.50 8.62 2.74
C ILE A 37 -7.61 9.67 2.84
N ARG A 38 -8.36 9.67 3.95
CA ARG A 38 -9.45 10.64 4.19
C ARG A 38 -8.96 12.07 4.08
N HIS A 39 -7.86 12.40 4.76
CA HIS A 39 -7.27 13.73 4.70
C HIS A 39 -6.85 14.11 3.27
N SER A 40 -6.33 13.16 2.50
CA SER A 40 -5.92 13.41 1.11
C SER A 40 -7.13 13.68 0.21
N ILE A 41 -8.23 12.96 0.40
CA ILE A 41 -9.49 13.17 -0.33
C ILE A 41 -10.12 14.53 0.04
N ILE A 42 -10.23 14.85 1.34
CA ILE A 42 -10.88 16.07 1.83
C ILE A 42 -10.13 17.33 1.40
N HIS A 43 -8.80 17.33 1.50
CA HIS A 43 -8.01 18.55 1.30
C HIS A 43 -7.39 18.67 -0.10
N GLY A 44 -7.44 17.60 -0.89
CA GLY A 44 -6.86 17.58 -2.23
C GLY A 44 -5.34 17.78 -2.24
N GLN A 45 -4.84 18.33 -3.35
CA GLN A 45 -3.42 18.59 -3.55
C GLN A 45 -2.93 19.78 -2.69
N PRO A 46 -1.71 19.74 -2.11
CA PRO A 46 -1.26 20.72 -1.11
C PRO A 46 -1.28 22.19 -1.56
N ARG A 47 -1.09 22.46 -2.85
CA ARG A 47 -1.06 23.82 -3.40
C ARG A 47 -2.35 24.22 -4.11
N SER A 48 -2.83 23.36 -5.01
CA SER A 48 -3.98 23.67 -5.85
C SER A 48 -5.33 23.38 -5.20
N ARG A 49 -5.34 22.60 -4.09
CA ARG A 49 -6.54 22.04 -3.44
C ARG A 49 -7.43 21.21 -4.38
N ARG A 50 -6.96 20.92 -5.61
CA ARG A 50 -7.69 20.10 -6.57
C ARG A 50 -7.77 18.67 -6.04
N PRO A 51 -8.87 17.95 -6.34
CA PRO A 51 -8.97 16.52 -6.04
C PRO A 51 -7.79 15.74 -6.62
N TRP A 52 -7.40 14.67 -5.93
CA TRP A 52 -6.47 13.70 -6.49
C TRP A 52 -7.18 12.87 -7.55
N THR A 53 -6.55 12.71 -8.71
CA THR A 53 -7.06 11.81 -9.76
C THR A 53 -6.74 10.35 -9.46
N LYS A 54 -5.64 10.10 -8.75
CA LYS A 54 -5.22 8.77 -8.30
C LYS A 54 -4.56 8.86 -6.92
N ILE A 55 -4.91 7.94 -6.04
CA ILE A 55 -4.23 7.69 -4.77
C ILE A 55 -3.76 6.24 -4.80
N LEU A 56 -2.46 6.03 -4.82
CA LEU A 56 -1.82 4.72 -4.78
C LEU A 56 -1.30 4.45 -3.37
N VAL A 57 -1.75 3.36 -2.75
CA VAL A 57 -1.24 2.80 -1.50
C VAL A 57 -0.22 1.72 -1.83
N VAL A 58 0.90 1.71 -1.11
CA VAL A 58 1.99 0.75 -1.33
C VAL A 58 2.36 0.07 -0.02
N VAL A 59 2.46 -1.26 -0.04
CA VAL A 59 2.86 -2.13 1.08
C VAL A 59 3.74 -3.27 0.59
N GLU A 60 4.49 -3.93 1.48
CA GLU A 60 5.18 -5.21 1.19
C GLU A 60 4.36 -6.39 1.69
N GLY A 61 4.38 -7.52 0.98
CA GLY A 61 3.74 -8.75 1.42
C GLY A 61 4.42 -9.35 2.67
N ILE A 62 5.75 -9.41 2.63
CA ILE A 62 6.61 -9.63 3.80
C ILE A 62 7.56 -8.45 3.90
N TYR A 63 7.58 -7.81 5.06
CA TYR A 63 8.53 -6.74 5.36
C TYR A 63 9.90 -7.34 5.62
N SER A 64 10.83 -7.04 4.72
CA SER A 64 12.14 -7.70 4.65
C SER A 64 13.02 -7.57 5.89
N MET A 65 12.92 -6.44 6.60
CA MET A 65 13.80 -6.13 7.73
C MET A 65 13.28 -6.74 9.05
N GLU A 66 11.96 -6.81 9.20
CA GLU A 66 11.28 -7.26 10.41
C GLU A 66 10.78 -8.71 10.30
N GLY A 67 10.60 -9.22 9.07
CA GLY A 67 10.01 -10.53 8.79
C GLY A 67 8.49 -10.59 9.00
N GLU A 68 7.86 -9.44 9.19
CA GLU A 68 6.43 -9.35 9.49
C GLU A 68 5.59 -9.49 8.21
N ILE A 69 4.42 -10.11 8.36
CA ILE A 69 3.48 -10.33 7.27
C ILE A 69 2.44 -9.21 7.28
N CYS A 70 2.22 -8.57 6.13
CA CYS A 70 1.22 -7.52 6.03
C CYS A 70 -0.20 -8.03 6.28
N ASP A 71 -0.98 -7.29 7.09
CA ASP A 71 -2.44 -7.44 7.18
C ASP A 71 -3.13 -6.95 5.89
N LEU A 72 -2.95 -7.74 4.82
CA LEU A 72 -3.43 -7.41 3.48
C LEU A 72 -4.96 -7.32 3.42
N VAL A 73 -5.68 -8.11 4.22
CA VAL A 73 -7.15 -8.11 4.25
C VAL A 73 -7.68 -6.75 4.70
N SER A 74 -7.14 -6.21 5.79
CA SER A 74 -7.54 -4.89 6.30
C SER A 74 -7.15 -3.76 5.34
N VAL A 75 -5.94 -3.82 4.77
CA VAL A 75 -5.48 -2.83 3.78
C VAL A 75 -6.39 -2.82 2.55
N VAL A 76 -6.71 -3.98 1.98
CA VAL A 76 -7.60 -4.10 0.80
C VAL A 76 -9.00 -3.57 1.12
N SER A 77 -9.53 -3.85 2.31
CA SER A 77 -10.83 -3.34 2.75
C SER A 77 -10.90 -1.81 2.72
N ILE A 78 -9.88 -1.15 3.29
CA ILE A 78 -9.78 0.32 3.33
C ILE A 78 -9.57 0.89 1.93
N VAL A 79 -8.65 0.33 1.15
CA VAL A 79 -8.37 0.80 -0.21
C VAL A 79 -9.64 0.74 -1.07
N LYS A 80 -10.38 -0.37 -1.03
CA LYS A 80 -11.64 -0.53 -1.77
C LYS A 80 -12.71 0.45 -1.30
N LYS A 81 -12.87 0.64 0.02
CA LYS A 81 -13.82 1.60 0.62
C LYS A 81 -13.65 3.01 0.06
N TYR A 82 -12.41 3.44 -0.16
CA TYR A 82 -12.08 4.78 -0.66
C TYR A 82 -11.74 4.83 -2.15
N LYS A 83 -11.92 3.74 -2.90
CA LYS A 83 -11.61 3.64 -4.34
C LYS A 83 -10.17 4.07 -4.66
N CYS A 84 -9.26 3.76 -3.75
CA CYS A 84 -7.82 3.95 -3.97
C CYS A 84 -7.27 2.76 -4.76
N PHE A 85 -6.04 2.93 -5.23
CA PHE A 85 -5.25 1.89 -5.85
C PHE A 85 -4.32 1.26 -4.81
N LEU A 86 -4.03 -0.03 -4.94
CA LEU A 86 -3.08 -0.75 -4.09
C LEU A 86 -2.03 -1.39 -4.97
N PHE A 87 -0.77 -1.29 -4.53
CA PHE A 87 0.37 -2.03 -5.05
C PHE A 87 1.02 -2.76 -3.89
N VAL A 88 1.23 -4.07 -4.07
CA VAL A 88 1.89 -4.94 -3.09
C VAL A 88 3.22 -5.38 -3.68
N ASP A 89 4.31 -5.07 -3.00
CA ASP A 89 5.61 -5.65 -3.32
C ASP A 89 5.65 -7.09 -2.80
N GLU A 90 5.84 -8.04 -3.71
CA GLU A 90 5.81 -9.47 -3.44
C GLU A 90 7.22 -10.10 -3.47
N ALA A 91 8.29 -9.29 -3.51
CA ALA A 91 9.66 -9.76 -3.68
C ALA A 91 10.07 -10.82 -2.64
N HIS A 92 9.59 -10.69 -1.41
CA HIS A 92 9.94 -11.58 -0.30
C HIS A 92 8.84 -12.58 0.06
N SER A 93 7.60 -12.35 -0.39
CA SER A 93 6.46 -13.23 -0.12
C SER A 93 6.30 -14.34 -1.15
N ILE A 94 6.64 -14.12 -2.43
CA ILE A 94 6.61 -15.19 -3.44
C ILE A 94 7.64 -16.27 -3.07
N GLY A 95 7.21 -17.53 -3.11
CA GLY A 95 8.00 -18.68 -2.68
C GLY A 95 8.04 -18.90 -1.16
N ALA A 96 7.68 -17.89 -0.35
CA ALA A 96 7.66 -17.96 1.11
C ALA A 96 6.24 -18.17 1.69
N LEU A 97 5.22 -17.58 1.07
CA LEU A 97 3.84 -17.58 1.55
C LEU A 97 2.86 -18.25 0.58
N GLY A 98 1.77 -18.77 1.16
CA GLY A 98 0.73 -19.50 0.44
C GLY A 98 1.06 -20.98 0.29
N LYS A 99 0.03 -21.82 0.16
CA LYS A 99 0.21 -23.29 0.08
C LYS A 99 1.06 -23.72 -1.13
N THR A 100 1.08 -22.92 -2.18
CA THR A 100 1.86 -23.19 -3.41
C THR A 100 2.97 -22.16 -3.62
N GLY A 101 3.24 -21.31 -2.62
CA GLY A 101 4.27 -20.27 -2.72
C GLY A 101 3.85 -19.09 -3.60
N ARG A 102 2.56 -18.87 -3.87
CA ARG A 102 2.10 -17.77 -4.75
C ARG A 102 2.05 -16.39 -4.07
N GLY A 103 2.56 -16.26 -2.86
CA GLY A 103 2.72 -14.98 -2.19
C GLY A 103 1.59 -14.62 -1.23
N ILE A 104 1.55 -13.35 -0.82
CA ILE A 104 0.67 -12.90 0.26
C ILE A 104 -0.81 -12.97 -0.13
N CYS A 105 -1.12 -12.78 -1.41
CA CYS A 105 -2.49 -12.89 -1.92
C CYS A 105 -3.04 -14.31 -1.73
N GLU A 106 -2.26 -15.36 -2.03
CA GLU A 106 -2.68 -16.75 -1.81
C GLU A 106 -2.80 -17.05 -0.31
N TYR A 107 -1.85 -16.57 0.49
CA TYR A 107 -1.84 -16.78 1.94
C TYR A 107 -3.08 -16.20 2.63
N THR A 108 -3.50 -15.01 2.21
CA THR A 108 -4.65 -14.29 2.80
C THR A 108 -5.99 -14.59 2.11
N GLY A 109 -5.98 -15.30 0.98
CA GLY A 109 -7.18 -15.53 0.16
C GLY A 109 -7.67 -14.27 -0.57
N VAL A 110 -6.86 -13.22 -0.64
CA VAL A 110 -7.17 -12.00 -1.39
C VAL A 110 -6.99 -12.26 -2.88
N ASP A 111 -7.98 -11.87 -3.68
CA ASP A 111 -7.89 -11.95 -5.14
C ASP A 111 -6.75 -11.05 -5.66
N PRO A 112 -5.75 -11.58 -6.39
CA PRO A 112 -4.67 -10.81 -6.98
C PRO A 112 -5.13 -9.67 -7.90
N ALA A 113 -6.33 -9.75 -8.48
CA ALA A 113 -6.89 -8.65 -9.27
C ALA A 113 -7.21 -7.41 -8.42
N SER A 114 -7.39 -7.58 -7.11
CA SER A 114 -7.69 -6.48 -6.18
C SER A 114 -6.46 -5.70 -5.69
N VAL A 115 -5.26 -6.14 -6.06
CA VAL A 115 -3.98 -5.53 -5.65
C VAL A 115 -3.15 -5.03 -6.84
N ARG A 116 -3.71 -5.05 -8.07
CA ARG A 116 -3.03 -4.63 -9.33
C ARG A 116 -3.85 -3.60 -10.10
N SER A 117 -4.29 -2.57 -9.43
CA SER A 117 -5.11 -1.49 -10.02
C SER A 117 -4.33 -0.19 -10.05
#